data_AF-A0A933TK15-F1
#
_entry.id   AF-A0A933TK15-F1
#
_cell.length_a   1.000
_cell.length_b   1.000
_cell.length_c   1.000
_cell.angle_alpha   90.00
_cell.angle_beta   90.00
_cell.angle_gamma   90.00
#
_symmetry.space_group_name_H-M   'P 1'
#
loop_
_entity.id
_entity.type
_entity.pdbx_description
1 polymer ?
#
loop_
_entity_poly.entity_id
_entity_poly.type
_entity_poly.pdbx_seq_one_letter_code
_entity_poly.pdbx_strand_id
1 'polypeptide(L)'
;MVDSFWSLFGEWLAGGSQDPRVRQRLTDAFRRAWLAGDREDRYAVLDFVRRERLASGYDLVIQGARSNDAGLATHAVAIALFLLSKGASFDPSMRGVLEDFGRRFPGDRALSDSALRRMAEDEADDHGIG
;
A
#
# COMPACT_ATOMS: atom_id res chain seq x y z
N MET A 1 -12.74 7.64 24.37
CA MET A 1 -12.04 8.04 23.12
C MET A 1 -11.96 6.77 22.29
N VAL A 2 -12.38 6.78 21.02
CA VAL A 2 -12.16 5.61 20.14
C VAL A 2 -10.69 5.69 19.74
N ASP A 3 -9.89 4.68 20.06
CA ASP A 3 -8.48 4.66 19.68
C ASP A 3 -8.37 4.69 18.14
N SER A 4 -7.56 5.60 17.60
CA SER A 4 -7.33 5.68 16.16
C SER A 4 -6.58 4.44 15.65
N PHE A 5 -6.65 4.18 14.35
CA PHE A 5 -5.91 3.07 13.77
C PHE A 5 -4.40 3.30 13.90
N TRP A 6 -3.96 4.55 13.77
CA TRP A 6 -2.58 4.96 14.05
C TRP A 6 -2.13 4.53 15.46
N SER A 7 -2.91 4.82 16.50
CA SER A 7 -2.57 4.45 17.87
C SER A 7 -2.49 2.94 18.08
N LEU A 8 -3.49 2.20 17.58
CA LEU A 8 -3.51 0.74 17.67
C LEU A 8 -2.34 0.10 16.91
N PHE A 9 -2.02 0.65 15.73
CA PHE A 9 -0.89 0.19 14.94
C PHE A 9 0.43 0.48 15.66
N GLY A 10 0.60 1.67 16.24
CA GLY A 10 1.75 2.04 17.04
C GLY A 10 1.99 1.13 18.24
N GLU A 11 0.93 0.76 18.98
CA GLU A 11 1.01 -0.23 20.06
C GLU A 11 1.52 -1.58 19.55
N TRP A 12 0.98 -2.03 18.42
CA TRP A 12 1.39 -3.28 17.81
C TRP A 12 2.85 -3.25 17.31
N LEU A 13 3.33 -2.11 16.81
CA LEU A 13 4.75 -1.92 16.47
C LEU A 13 5.63 -1.99 17.72
N ALA A 14 5.26 -1.26 18.77
CA ALA A 14 6.02 -1.18 20.01
C ALA A 14 6.11 -2.52 20.75
N GLY A 15 5.04 -3.31 20.71
CA GLY A 15 5.00 -4.67 21.27
C GLY A 15 5.73 -5.73 20.44
N GLY A 16 6.57 -5.34 19.48
CA GLY A 16 7.31 -6.27 18.60
C GLY A 16 6.43 -7.03 17.61
N SER A 17 5.15 -6.68 17.51
CA SER A 17 4.20 -7.23 16.53
C SER A 17 3.92 -8.71 16.69
N GLN A 18 4.10 -9.22 17.91
CA GLN A 18 3.90 -10.62 18.25
C GLN A 18 2.51 -10.91 18.82
N ASP A 19 1.74 -9.88 19.22
CA ASP A 19 0.40 -10.09 19.78
C ASP A 19 -0.61 -10.40 18.66
N PRO A 20 -1.12 -11.65 18.57
CA PRO A 20 -2.07 -12.04 17.54
C PRO A 20 -3.45 -11.40 17.73
N ARG A 21 -3.82 -11.00 18.95
CA ARG A 21 -5.10 -10.33 19.22
C ARG A 21 -5.11 -8.91 18.69
N VAL A 22 -4.01 -8.18 18.91
CA VAL A 22 -3.84 -6.83 18.37
C VAL A 22 -3.77 -6.87 16.84
N ARG A 23 -3.04 -7.85 16.28
CA ARG A 23 -3.03 -8.09 14.83
C ARG A 23 -4.43 -8.33 14.27
N GLN A 24 -5.23 -9.19 14.90
CA GLN A 24 -6.60 -9.45 14.44
C GLN A 24 -7.46 -8.17 14.49
N ARG A 25 -7.35 -7.38 15.56
CA ARG A 25 -8.06 -6.09 15.66
C ARG A 25 -7.68 -5.13 14.53
N LEU A 26 -6.40 -5.07 14.15
CA LEU A 26 -5.93 -4.27 13.02
C LEU A 26 -6.53 -4.79 11.70
N THR A 27 -6.50 -6.10 11.47
CA THR A 27 -7.13 -6.73 10.29
C THR A 27 -8.63 -6.44 10.20
N ASP A 28 -9.34 -6.41 11.32
CA ASP A 28 -10.78 -6.13 11.34
C ASP A 28 -11.10 -4.63 11.19
N ALA A 29 -10.12 -3.75 11.43
CA ALA A 29 -10.32 -2.30 11.49
C ALA A 29 -9.79 -1.53 10.28
N PHE A 30 -8.76 -2.02 9.56
CA PHE A 30 -8.03 -1.21 8.59
C PHE A 30 -8.91 -0.62 7.47
N ARG A 31 -9.92 -1.36 6.98
CA ARG A 31 -10.86 -0.83 5.97
C ARG A 31 -11.74 0.29 6.51
N ARG A 32 -12.21 0.18 7.76
CA ARG A 32 -13.00 1.26 8.39
C ARG A 32 -12.14 2.49 8.64
N ALA A 33 -10.89 2.28 9.08
CA ALA A 33 -9.91 3.33 9.28
C ALA A 33 -9.57 4.07 7.97
N TRP A 34 -9.47 3.35 6.85
CA TRP A 34 -9.27 3.98 5.54
C TRP A 34 -10.39 4.96 5.17
N LEU A 35 -11.64 4.54 5.38
CA LEU A 35 -12.83 5.29 4.98
C LEU A 35 -13.16 6.46 5.91
N ALA A 36 -13.08 6.23 7.22
CA ALA A 36 -13.54 7.17 8.24
C ALA A 36 -12.39 7.88 8.97
N GLY A 37 -11.17 7.34 8.89
CA GLY A 37 -10.00 7.89 9.55
C GLY A 37 -9.44 9.10 8.84
N ASP A 38 -8.58 9.80 9.57
CA ASP A 38 -7.87 10.97 9.08
C ASP A 38 -6.68 10.59 8.21
N ARG A 39 -5.82 11.58 7.92
CA ARG A 39 -4.62 11.36 7.13
C ARG A 39 -3.69 10.35 7.81
N GLU A 40 -3.43 10.46 9.11
CA GLU A 40 -2.48 9.59 9.82
C GLU A 40 -2.96 8.14 9.82
N ASP A 41 -4.26 7.92 10.01
CA ASP A 41 -4.88 6.60 9.91
C ASP A 41 -4.66 5.98 8.53
N ARG A 42 -4.81 6.74 7.44
CA ARG A 42 -4.59 6.23 6.09
C ARG A 42 -3.15 5.83 5.84
N TYR A 43 -2.17 6.58 6.36
CA TYR A 43 -0.77 6.18 6.28
C TYR A 43 -0.51 4.89 7.07
N ALA A 44 -1.00 4.81 8.31
CA ALA A 44 -0.87 3.58 9.11
C ALA A 44 -1.53 2.37 8.44
N VAL A 45 -2.70 2.54 7.80
CA VAL A 45 -3.36 1.47 7.05
C VAL A 45 -2.45 0.96 5.93
N LEU A 46 -1.86 1.85 5.13
CA LEU A 46 -0.97 1.44 4.06
C LEU A 46 0.29 0.74 4.60
N ASP A 47 0.88 1.23 5.69
CA ASP A 47 2.02 0.59 6.34
C ASP A 47 1.68 -0.78 6.93
N PHE A 48 0.48 -0.94 7.49
CA PHE A 48 -0.03 -2.23 7.93
C PHE A 48 -0.15 -3.21 6.76
N VAL A 49 -0.76 -2.78 5.64
CA VAL A 49 -0.86 -3.59 4.41
C VAL A 49 0.51 -3.98 3.89
N ARG A 50 1.47 -3.04 3.85
CA ARG A 50 2.85 -3.30 3.44
C ARG A 50 3.49 -4.37 4.32
N ARG A 51 3.38 -4.21 5.64
CA ARG A 51 4.07 -5.06 6.61
C ARG A 51 3.52 -6.47 6.63
N GLU A 52 2.20 -6.60 6.61
CA GLU A 52 1.51 -7.88 6.60
C GLU A 52 1.44 -8.52 5.22
N ARG A 53 1.80 -7.77 4.17
CA ARG A 53 1.60 -8.14 2.75
C ARG A 53 0.17 -8.62 2.52
N LEU A 54 -0.77 -7.87 3.08
CA LEU A 54 -2.18 -8.23 3.13
C LEU A 54 -2.83 -7.97 1.77
N ALA A 55 -2.98 -9.02 0.96
CA ALA A 55 -3.54 -8.92 -0.39
C ALA A 55 -4.94 -8.26 -0.40
N SER A 56 -5.75 -8.49 0.63
CA SER A 56 -7.06 -7.84 0.80
C SER A 56 -7.00 -6.34 1.11
N GLY A 57 -5.81 -5.72 1.13
CA GLY A 57 -5.62 -4.27 1.22
C GLY A 57 -4.95 -3.64 0.00
N TYR A 58 -4.64 -4.40 -1.06
CA TYR A 58 -3.99 -3.87 -2.25
C TYR A 58 -4.87 -2.87 -3.02
N ASP A 59 -6.19 -3.01 -2.95
CA ASP A 59 -7.13 -2.01 -3.46
C ASP A 59 -6.99 -0.66 -2.77
N LEU A 60 -6.63 -0.64 -1.48
CA LEU A 60 -6.38 0.60 -0.75
C LEU A 60 -5.08 1.27 -1.18
N VAL A 61 -4.05 0.48 -1.52
CA VAL A 61 -2.81 1.00 -2.13
C VAL A 61 -3.13 1.68 -3.47
N ILE A 62 -3.95 1.04 -4.32
CA ILE A 62 -4.42 1.63 -5.58
C ILE A 62 -5.18 2.94 -5.33
N GLN A 63 -6.12 2.95 -4.38
CA GLN A 63 -6.87 4.16 -4.02
C GLN A 63 -5.94 5.26 -3.49
N GLY A 64 -4.96 4.92 -2.65
CA GLY A 64 -3.96 5.85 -2.15
C GLY A 64 -3.16 6.49 -3.28
N ALA A 65 -2.69 5.70 -4.24
CA ALA A 65 -1.95 6.19 -5.40
C ALA A 65 -2.79 7.12 -6.31
N ARG A 66 -4.12 6.96 -6.33
CA ARG A 66 -5.07 7.87 -7.02
C ARG A 66 -5.36 9.17 -6.26
N SER A 67 -4.93 9.29 -5.00
CA SER A 67 -5.18 10.49 -4.18
C SER A 67 -4.58 11.75 -4.80
N ASN A 68 -5.25 12.89 -4.61
CA ASN A 68 -4.70 14.22 -4.93
C ASN A 68 -3.77 14.75 -3.82
N ASP A 69 -3.77 14.14 -2.64
CA ASP A 69 -2.74 14.39 -1.62
C ASP A 69 -1.42 13.78 -2.10
N ALA A 70 -0.47 14.62 -2.48
CA ALA A 70 0.83 14.20 -3.00
C ALA A 70 1.55 13.26 -2.02
N GLY A 71 1.53 13.56 -0.72
CA GLY A 71 2.20 12.73 0.26
C GLY A 71 1.58 11.35 0.36
N LEU A 72 0.25 11.25 0.37
CA LEU A 72 -0.44 9.96 0.45
C LEU A 72 -0.25 9.14 -0.83
N ALA A 73 -0.30 9.82 -1.99
CA ALA A 73 -0.07 9.19 -3.28
C ALA A 73 1.36 8.63 -3.38
N THR A 74 2.37 9.44 -3.04
CA THR A 74 3.78 9.00 -3.07
C THR A 74 4.02 7.85 -2.09
N HIS A 75 3.44 7.90 -0.88
CA HIS A 75 3.53 6.80 0.08
C HIS A 75 2.92 5.51 -0.46
N ALA A 76 1.73 5.60 -1.06
CA ALA A 76 1.06 4.45 -1.65
C ALA A 76 1.85 3.85 -2.82
N VAL A 77 2.43 4.66 -3.71
CA VAL A 77 3.26 4.16 -4.81
C VAL A 77 4.55 3.53 -4.29
N ALA A 78 5.17 4.08 -3.24
CA ALA A 78 6.35 3.47 -2.61
C ALA A 78 6.02 2.09 -2.02
N ILE A 79 4.84 1.96 -1.42
CA ILE A 79 4.32 0.69 -0.92
C ILE A 79 4.02 -0.29 -2.05
N ALA A 80 3.41 0.17 -3.14
CA ALA A 80 3.19 -0.66 -4.33
C ALA A 80 4.51 -1.20 -4.88
N LEU A 81 5.53 -0.36 -5.05
CA LEU A 81 6.87 -0.76 -5.48
C LEU A 81 7.48 -1.81 -4.53
N PHE A 82 7.39 -1.59 -3.21
CA PHE A 82 7.87 -2.57 -2.24
C PHE A 82 7.15 -3.92 -2.39
N LEU A 83 5.82 -3.92 -2.49
CA LEU A 83 5.02 -5.13 -2.60
C LEU A 83 5.34 -5.88 -3.91
N LEU A 84 5.43 -5.17 -5.04
CA LEU A 84 5.86 -5.73 -6.32
C LEU A 84 7.25 -6.36 -6.23
N SER A 85 8.20 -5.71 -5.55
CA SER A 85 9.54 -6.28 -5.33
C SER A 85 9.53 -7.59 -4.53
N LYS A 86 8.43 -7.89 -3.82
CA LYS A 86 8.18 -9.12 -3.06
C LYS A 86 7.27 -10.12 -3.79
N GLY A 87 6.99 -9.90 -5.08
CA GLY A 87 6.16 -10.79 -5.89
C GLY A 87 4.65 -10.63 -5.65
N ALA A 88 4.21 -9.46 -5.18
CA ALA A 88 2.79 -9.18 -5.07
C ALA A 88 2.19 -8.88 -6.46
N SER A 89 1.14 -9.62 -6.82
CA SER A 89 0.33 -9.29 -8.00
C SER A 89 -0.75 -8.27 -7.65
N PHE A 90 -0.83 -7.20 -8.43
CA PHE A 90 -1.87 -6.17 -8.32
C PHE A 90 -2.92 -6.32 -9.42
N ASP A 91 -4.10 -5.75 -9.19
CA ASP A 91 -5.14 -5.62 -10.21
C ASP A 91 -4.59 -4.91 -11.48
N PRO A 92 -5.01 -5.31 -12.70
CA PRO A 92 -4.52 -4.72 -13.95
C PRO A 92 -4.65 -3.19 -14.02
N SER A 93 -5.59 -2.59 -13.29
CA SER A 93 -5.75 -1.13 -13.25
C SER A 93 -4.57 -0.40 -12.59
N MET A 94 -3.71 -1.10 -11.84
CA MET A 94 -2.53 -0.51 -11.20
C MET A 94 -1.58 0.13 -12.21
N ARG A 95 -1.37 -0.49 -13.38
CA ARG A 95 -0.51 0.07 -14.43
C ARG A 95 -0.94 1.49 -14.82
N GLY A 96 -2.21 1.67 -15.15
CA GLY A 96 -2.76 2.98 -15.50
C GLY A 96 -2.69 3.99 -14.34
N VAL A 97 -2.76 3.53 -13.09
CA VAL A 97 -2.62 4.38 -11.90
C VAL A 97 -1.19 4.87 -11.72
N LEU A 98 -0.18 4.03 -11.97
CA LEU A 98 1.22 4.41 -11.92
C LEU A 98 1.59 5.39 -13.04
N GLU A 99 1.09 5.16 -14.25
CA GLU A 99 1.27 6.09 -15.38
C GLU A 99 0.63 7.45 -15.11
N ASP A 100 -0.56 7.47 -14.51
CA ASP A 100 -1.24 8.70 -14.10
C ASP A 100 -0.51 9.42 -12.95
N PHE A 101 -0.02 8.68 -11.95
CA PHE A 101 0.83 9.22 -10.89
C PHE A 101 2.06 9.94 -11.46
N GLY A 102 2.81 9.30 -12.36
CA GLY A 102 4.02 9.89 -12.96
C GLY A 102 3.74 11.17 -13.76
N ARG A 103 2.52 11.31 -14.31
CA ARG A 103 2.05 12.54 -14.95
C ARG A 103 1.66 13.62 -13.94
N ARG A 104 0.98 13.26 -12.85
CA ARG A 104 0.52 14.19 -11.80
C ARG A 104 1.63 14.70 -10.90
N PHE A 105 2.65 13.88 -10.62
CA PHE A 105 3.76 14.19 -9.74
C PHE A 105 5.11 13.95 -10.42
N PRO A 106 5.52 14.80 -11.38
CA PRO A 106 6.74 14.59 -12.17
C PRO A 106 8.03 14.48 -11.34
N GLY A 107 8.08 15.12 -10.16
CA GLY A 107 9.22 15.03 -9.23
C GLY A 107 9.44 13.63 -8.66
N ASP A 108 8.38 12.83 -8.55
CA ASP A 108 8.41 11.46 -8.03
C ASP A 108 8.30 10.40 -9.13
N ARG A 109 8.39 10.80 -10.41
CA ARG A 109 8.19 9.90 -11.56
C ARG A 109 9.10 8.68 -11.55
N ALA A 110 10.32 8.81 -11.07
CA ALA A 110 11.25 7.69 -10.96
C ALA A 110 10.68 6.53 -10.11
N LEU A 111 9.83 6.84 -9.13
CA LEU A 111 9.17 5.86 -8.28
C LEU A 111 8.11 5.07 -9.06
N SER A 112 7.22 5.74 -9.81
CA SER A 112 6.24 5.06 -10.66
C SER A 112 6.89 4.27 -11.78
N ASP A 113 7.94 4.81 -12.41
CA ASP A 113 8.67 4.14 -13.49
C ASP A 113 9.32 2.83 -12.97
N SER A 114 9.83 2.86 -11.74
CA SER A 114 10.39 1.66 -11.08
C SER A 114 9.32 0.61 -10.79
N ALA A 115 8.13 1.04 -10.33
CA ALA A 115 7.02 0.13 -10.08
C ALA A 115 6.50 -0.50 -11.38
N LEU A 116 6.35 0.29 -12.45
CA LEU A 116 5.96 -0.18 -13.78
C LEU A 116 6.96 -1.19 -14.34
N ARG A 117 8.26 -0.93 -14.20
CA ARG A 117 9.31 -1.87 -14.60
C ARG A 117 9.15 -3.20 -13.88
N ARG A 118 8.95 -3.18 -12.56
CA ARG A 118 8.82 -4.41 -11.77
C ARG A 118 7.58 -5.23 -12.13
N MET A 119 6.48 -4.57 -12.49
CA MET A 119 5.28 -5.25 -13.01
C MET A 119 5.57 -5.94 -14.36
N ALA A 120 6.30 -5.27 -15.26
CA ALA A 120 6.64 -5.85 -16.56
C ALA A 120 7.60 -7.05 -16.46
N GLU A 121 8.52 -7.03 -15.49
CA GLU A 121 9.41 -8.16 -15.18
C GLU A 121 8.61 -9.38 -14.69
N ASP A 122 7.63 -9.17 -13.81
CA ASP A 122 6.75 -10.24 -13.28
C ASP A 122 5.92 -10.91 -14.41
N GLU A 123 5.37 -10.10 -15.32
CA GLU A 123 4.61 -10.60 -16.48
C GLU A 123 5.49 -11.38 -17.46
N ALA A 124 6.76 -11.00 -17.61
CA ALA A 124 7.72 -11.71 -18.47
C ALA A 124 8.12 -13.06 -17.87
N ASP A 125 8.28 -13.13 -16.55
CA ASP A 125 8.59 -14.37 -15.82
C ASP A 125 7.42 -15.37 -15.90
N ASP A 126 6.16 -14.90 -15.81
CA ASP A 126 4.94 -15.73 -15.93
C ASP A 126 4.66 -16.25 -17.35
N HIS A 127 5.25 -15.63 -18.39
CA HIS A 127 5.08 -16.03 -19.79
C HIS A 127 6.33 -16.68 -20.40
N GLY A 128 7.38 -16.84 -19.61
CA GLY A 128 8.61 -17.56 -19.93
C GLY A 128 8.41 -19.08 -19.83
N ILE A 129 8.28 -19.71 -21.00
CA ILE A 129 8.48 -21.13 -21.31
C ILE A 129 9.57 -21.76 -20.42
N GLY A 130 9.17 -22.69 -19.56
CA GLY A 130 10.04 -23.74 -19.01
C GLY A 130 10.14 -24.93 -19.95
#